data_AF-A0A9X3WEL2-F1
#
_entry.id   AF-A0A9X3WEL2-F1
#
_cell.length_a   1.000
_cell.length_b   1.000
_cell.length_c   1.000
_cell.angle_alpha   90.00
_cell.angle_beta   90.00
_cell.angle_gamma   90.00
#
_symmetry.space_group_name_H-M   'P 1'
#
loop_
_entity.id
_entity.type
_entity.pdbx_description
1 polymer ?
#
loop_
_entity_poly.entity_id
_entity_poly.type
_entity_poly.pdbx_seq_one_letter_code
_entity_poly.pdbx_strand_id
1 'polypeptide(L)'
;MNVSFGFKRVLKHPSILLLPIVLQVFISFVMGFALIFGVNLSPTYSFGDAAPATSDVNFQFTLPVFLPLIEDINQSLSFVQLTESGNWMLSSLYFIFYQLLLSMTMAMYLGKIKQVILLERHDEQSLYKIGKHYVGRILVFQLVSFLCLPGLALLLLAFFPLGILAFILLILFSLTPYLIVLEDKSLGDALSDSPRYLKKYFVKFLPLALGASVSILFLSLILQSFPYAIQYYMGFVAYTLIGSGFITAFMYQLHTLLHNNDELEGANEATIQGQAKWRRWSLFGLVLFLPLLGVKFAFGQHVTAFQNHTAFENAIYYKSNWSDAFNGSEQTMTTYGFEQNDALELSMPLPDRGGDLYGRGNLTWKVDKDKSATAGNSTSHWEEEEFVTSEFIYRLVPVSQNGKEYYATTNGGYVELVKEKQSNEPMDIAIFVMNEGNDVFVFQYKKRFNPETVIRIDDDGKYFVPSTSSSNVEDFKYFWYSNEPFTKDRILNLVRAKNEVSQFGGNTDRYVFEYMVAAMLQEADGEALLRFDEYSKQLNLTTNLSDKTAIEWTAELEKLYGDADLTTFLSYFNKQNEQNEYDQVGWSDEEEINAYQVIVPFLEGSITLNCTRKEGQLTNIEVVLP
;
A
#
# COMPACT_ATOMS: atom_id res chain seq x y z
N MET A 1 -26.28 -11.17 36.65
CA MET A 1 -25.66 -10.92 35.34
C MET A 1 -24.27 -11.53 35.36
N ASN A 2 -24.05 -12.63 34.62
CA ASN A 2 -22.92 -13.55 34.83
C ASN A 2 -21.63 -13.11 34.10
N VAL A 3 -21.57 -11.86 33.65
CA VAL A 3 -20.41 -11.30 32.94
C VAL A 3 -19.20 -11.25 33.88
N SER A 4 -19.38 -10.81 35.13
CA SER A 4 -18.31 -10.79 36.14
C SER A 4 -17.69 -12.17 36.38
N PHE A 5 -18.50 -13.24 36.29
CA PHE A 5 -18.02 -14.62 36.40
C PHE A 5 -17.08 -14.96 35.24
N GLY A 6 -17.47 -14.68 34.00
CA GLY A 6 -16.65 -14.93 32.81
C GLY A 6 -15.29 -14.25 32.89
N PHE A 7 -15.26 -12.94 33.14
CA PHE A 7 -14.02 -12.17 33.26
C PHE A 7 -13.15 -12.63 34.44
N LYS A 8 -13.75 -12.92 35.61
CA LYS A 8 -13.02 -13.44 36.78
C LYS A 8 -12.37 -14.79 36.48
N ARG A 9 -13.03 -15.66 35.71
CA ARG A 9 -12.51 -16.98 35.31
C ARG A 9 -11.38 -16.87 34.30
N VAL A 10 -11.52 -16.02 33.28
CA VAL A 10 -10.48 -15.76 32.28
C VAL A 10 -9.21 -15.21 32.92
N LEU A 11 -9.33 -14.23 33.82
CA LEU A 11 -8.18 -13.68 34.55
C LEU A 11 -7.51 -14.70 35.49
N LYS A 12 -8.28 -15.64 36.06
CA LYS A 12 -7.72 -16.74 36.86
C LYS A 12 -6.99 -17.80 36.02
N HIS A 13 -7.34 -17.93 34.74
CA HIS A 13 -6.83 -18.96 33.83
C HIS A 13 -6.34 -18.32 32.51
N PRO A 14 -5.20 -17.60 32.51
CA PRO A 14 -4.67 -16.88 31.34
C PRO A 14 -4.34 -17.78 30.15
N SER A 15 -4.24 -19.11 30.35
CA SER A 15 -4.11 -20.08 29.25
C SER A 15 -5.25 -20.02 28.23
N ILE A 16 -6.45 -19.54 28.62
CA ILE A 16 -7.58 -19.32 27.70
C ILE A 16 -7.21 -18.23 26.67
N LEU A 17 -6.54 -17.17 27.11
CA LEU A 17 -6.12 -16.05 26.27
C LEU A 17 -4.95 -16.44 25.35
N LEU A 18 -4.10 -17.35 25.79
CA LEU A 18 -2.90 -17.74 25.06
C LEU A 18 -3.21 -18.43 23.72
N LEU A 19 -4.27 -19.25 23.66
CA LEU A 19 -4.65 -20.01 22.46
C LEU A 19 -4.95 -19.11 21.24
N PRO A 20 -5.91 -18.16 21.30
CA PRO A 20 -6.18 -17.25 20.19
C PRO A 20 -4.96 -16.38 19.83
N ILE A 21 -4.17 -15.94 20.82
CA ILE A 21 -2.96 -15.15 20.61
C ILE A 21 -1.92 -15.94 19.81
N VAL A 22 -1.59 -17.16 20.24
CA VAL A 22 -0.60 -18.01 19.58
C VAL A 22 -1.04 -18.35 18.16
N LEU A 23 -2.33 -18.66 17.96
CA LEU A 23 -2.88 -18.92 16.64
C LEU A 23 -2.66 -17.74 15.70
N GLN A 24 -3.07 -16.54 16.11
CA GLN A 24 -2.98 -15.36 15.26
C GLN A 24 -1.53 -14.95 14.99
N VAL A 25 -0.63 -15.01 15.99
CA VAL A 25 0.82 -14.76 15.79
C VAL A 25 1.40 -15.76 14.81
N PHE A 26 1.02 -17.03 14.92
CA PHE A 26 1.46 -18.07 14.00
C PHE A 26 0.91 -17.84 12.59
N ILE A 27 -0.37 -17.49 12.42
CA ILE A 27 -0.93 -17.18 11.10
C ILE A 27 -0.25 -15.96 10.49
N SER A 28 -0.02 -14.87 11.24
CA SER A 28 0.73 -13.70 10.75
C SER A 28 2.14 -14.08 10.28
N PHE A 29 2.81 -14.98 10.99
CA PHE A 29 4.11 -15.52 10.60
C PHE A 29 4.04 -16.35 9.30
N VAL A 30 3.11 -17.31 9.20
CA VAL A 30 3.00 -18.15 8.00
C VAL A 30 2.53 -17.31 6.81
N MET A 31 1.66 -16.33 7.02
CA MET A 31 1.15 -15.44 5.97
C MET A 31 2.26 -14.59 5.36
N GLY A 32 3.19 -14.07 6.17
CA GLY A 32 4.38 -13.38 5.66
C GLY A 32 5.25 -14.26 4.76
N PHE A 33 5.46 -15.54 5.11
CA PHE A 33 6.14 -16.49 4.22
C PHE A 33 5.31 -16.84 2.99
N ALA A 34 3.99 -17.00 3.13
CA ALA A 34 3.09 -17.33 2.03
C ALA A 34 3.14 -16.26 0.93
N LEU A 35 3.32 -14.99 1.31
CA LEU A 35 3.50 -13.87 0.38
C LEU A 35 4.77 -14.01 -0.49
N ILE A 36 5.89 -14.48 0.08
CA ILE A 36 7.13 -14.75 -0.69
C ILE A 36 6.88 -15.78 -1.80
N PHE A 37 6.02 -16.77 -1.52
CA PHE A 37 5.71 -17.83 -2.46
C PHE A 37 4.52 -17.50 -3.39
N GLY A 38 4.09 -16.23 -3.44
CA GLY A 38 2.99 -15.78 -4.30
C GLY A 38 1.65 -16.41 -3.93
N VAL A 39 1.42 -16.71 -2.65
CA VAL A 39 0.16 -17.27 -2.17
C VAL A 39 -0.82 -16.13 -1.90
N ASN A 40 -1.87 -16.05 -2.72
CA ASN A 40 -2.97 -15.14 -2.49
C ASN A 40 -3.98 -15.77 -1.53
N LEU A 41 -4.15 -15.17 -0.36
CA LEU A 41 -5.17 -15.56 0.60
C LEU A 41 -5.80 -14.29 1.13
N SER A 42 -6.86 -13.85 0.47
CA SER A 42 -7.87 -13.14 1.23
C SER A 42 -8.95 -14.13 1.65
N PRO A 43 -9.05 -14.46 2.95
CA PRO A 43 -10.18 -15.20 3.50
C PRO A 43 -11.52 -14.50 3.23
N THR A 44 -11.50 -13.21 2.85
CA THR A 44 -12.67 -12.33 2.71
C THR A 44 -12.94 -11.82 1.29
N TYR A 45 -11.95 -11.79 0.37
CA TYR A 45 -12.06 -11.19 -0.98
C TYR A 45 -12.30 -12.20 -2.11
N SER A 46 -12.30 -13.51 -1.83
CA SER A 46 -12.35 -14.52 -2.91
C SER A 46 -13.70 -14.60 -3.67
N PHE A 47 -14.69 -13.74 -3.40
CA PHE A 47 -15.99 -13.75 -4.11
C PHE A 47 -16.62 -12.37 -4.37
N GLY A 48 -15.84 -11.32 -4.61
CA GLY A 48 -16.37 -10.09 -5.20
C GLY A 48 -15.36 -8.94 -5.29
N ASP A 49 -15.25 -8.35 -6.49
CA ASP A 49 -14.55 -7.09 -6.81
C ASP A 49 -15.12 -5.91 -6.01
N ALA A 50 -14.84 -5.85 -4.71
CA ALA A 50 -15.04 -4.65 -3.93
C ALA A 50 -13.65 -4.08 -3.60
N ALA A 51 -13.35 -2.98 -4.29
CA ALA A 51 -12.20 -2.09 -4.16
C ALA A 51 -11.53 -2.08 -2.77
N PRO A 52 -10.22 -1.81 -2.69
CA PRO A 52 -9.54 -1.64 -1.41
C PRO A 52 -10.24 -0.53 -0.64
N ALA A 53 -10.94 -0.91 0.43
CA ALA A 53 -11.67 0.03 1.27
C ALA A 53 -10.65 0.86 2.07
N THR A 54 -10.11 1.89 1.41
CA THR A 54 -9.51 3.08 2.04
C THR A 54 -10.61 3.95 2.65
N SER A 55 -11.57 3.36 3.38
CA SER A 55 -12.53 4.13 4.14
C SER A 55 -11.89 4.48 5.49
N ASP A 56 -11.53 5.76 5.63
CA ASP A 56 -10.88 6.35 6.81
C ASP A 56 -11.70 6.23 8.12
N VAL A 57 -12.93 5.69 8.07
CA VAL A 57 -13.72 5.33 9.26
C VAL A 57 -14.54 4.07 8.99
N ASN A 58 -14.03 2.91 9.38
CA ASN A 58 -14.80 1.67 9.43
C ASN A 58 -15.28 1.41 10.87
N PHE A 59 -16.53 1.77 11.16
CA PHE A 59 -17.19 1.31 12.38
C PHE A 59 -17.51 -0.18 12.26
N GLN A 60 -17.03 -0.98 13.20
CA GLN A 60 -17.11 -2.44 13.09
C GLN A 60 -17.98 -3.04 14.19
N PHE A 61 -18.76 -4.04 13.79
CA PHE A 61 -19.75 -4.71 14.62
C PHE A 61 -19.71 -6.21 14.37
N THR A 62 -18.58 -6.87 14.67
CA THR A 62 -18.48 -8.33 14.59
C THR A 62 -18.35 -8.90 16.00
N LEU A 63 -19.33 -9.70 16.39
CA LEU A 63 -19.31 -10.39 17.68
C LEU A 63 -18.37 -11.61 17.58
N PRO A 64 -17.46 -11.83 18.55
CA PRO A 64 -16.63 -13.03 18.57
C PRO A 64 -17.52 -14.21 18.96
N VAL A 65 -18.03 -14.92 17.95
CA VAL A 65 -18.99 -16.01 18.18
C VAL A 65 -18.30 -17.28 18.65
N PHE A 66 -17.00 -17.50 18.37
CA PHE A 66 -16.36 -18.78 18.65
C PHE A 66 -14.93 -18.70 19.19
N LEU A 67 -14.15 -17.76 18.66
CA LEU A 67 -12.78 -17.48 19.01
C LEU A 67 -12.57 -15.99 18.73
N PRO A 68 -12.00 -15.19 19.66
CA PRO A 68 -11.74 -13.79 19.38
C PRO A 68 -10.52 -13.67 18.45
N LEU A 69 -10.75 -13.20 17.22
CA LEU A 69 -9.71 -12.93 16.23
C LEU A 69 -9.62 -11.42 15.97
N ILE A 70 -8.40 -10.90 15.77
CA ILE A 70 -8.17 -9.51 15.36
C ILE A 70 -8.87 -9.16 14.03
N GLU A 71 -9.07 -10.15 13.15
CA GLU A 71 -9.83 -10.00 11.90
C GLU A 71 -11.29 -9.60 12.16
N ASP A 72 -11.86 -9.95 13.32
CA ASP A 72 -13.24 -9.59 13.68
C ASP A 72 -13.40 -8.06 13.82
N ILE A 73 -12.30 -7.32 14.03
CA ILE A 73 -12.25 -5.85 14.03
C ILE A 73 -11.57 -5.31 12.75
N ASN A 74 -11.77 -5.99 11.61
CA ASN A 74 -11.13 -5.77 10.29
C ASN A 74 -9.66 -5.31 10.35
N GLN A 75 -8.92 -5.73 11.37
CA GLN A 75 -7.49 -5.52 11.42
C GLN A 75 -6.87 -6.71 10.69
N SER A 76 -6.17 -6.41 9.61
CA SER A 76 -5.53 -7.46 8.81
C SER A 76 -4.46 -8.19 9.62
N LEU A 77 -4.38 -9.52 9.48
CA LEU A 77 -3.31 -10.33 10.09
C LEU A 77 -1.93 -10.02 9.51
N SER A 78 -1.87 -9.36 8.36
CA SER A 78 -0.65 -8.79 7.78
C SER A 78 -0.97 -7.46 7.11
N PHE A 79 -0.09 -6.47 7.30
CA PHE A 79 -0.16 -5.20 6.59
C PHE A 79 0.45 -5.28 5.19
N VAL A 80 0.95 -6.46 4.80
CA VAL A 80 1.47 -6.72 3.46
C VAL A 80 0.29 -7.09 2.56
N GLN A 81 -0.02 -6.24 1.58
CA GLN A 81 -1.18 -6.43 0.70
C GLN A 81 -1.03 -7.71 -0.14
N LEU A 82 -2.10 -8.51 -0.17
CA LEU A 82 -2.18 -9.76 -0.93
C LEU A 82 -2.67 -9.45 -2.35
N THR A 83 -2.02 -10.02 -3.36
CA THR A 83 -2.29 -9.75 -4.77
C THR A 83 -3.29 -10.73 -5.38
N GLU A 84 -4.09 -10.29 -6.34
CA GLU A 84 -5.11 -11.14 -7.01
C GLU A 84 -4.52 -12.33 -7.79
N SER A 85 -3.26 -12.25 -8.24
CA SER A 85 -2.59 -13.22 -9.14
C SER A 85 -1.80 -14.33 -8.43
N GLY A 86 -2.33 -14.89 -7.33
CA GLY A 86 -1.66 -15.96 -6.60
C GLY A 86 -1.74 -17.35 -7.25
N ASN A 87 -0.77 -18.22 -6.94
CA ASN A 87 -0.84 -19.64 -7.34
C ASN A 87 -2.01 -20.34 -6.65
N TRP A 88 -3.11 -20.56 -7.39
CA TRP A 88 -4.35 -21.12 -6.88
C TRP A 88 -4.17 -22.45 -6.12
N MET A 89 -3.20 -23.27 -6.53
CA MET A 89 -2.92 -24.56 -5.89
C MET A 89 -2.30 -24.37 -4.51
N LEU A 90 -1.28 -23.50 -4.40
CA LEU A 90 -0.66 -23.17 -3.11
C LEU A 90 -1.64 -22.44 -2.18
N SER A 91 -2.45 -21.51 -2.73
CA SER A 91 -3.53 -20.85 -2.00
C SER A 91 -4.55 -21.83 -1.45
N SER A 92 -4.96 -22.83 -2.24
CA SER A 92 -5.90 -23.87 -1.79
C SER A 92 -5.31 -24.73 -0.66
N LEU A 93 -4.05 -25.13 -0.78
CA LEU A 93 -3.36 -25.91 0.25
C LEU A 93 -3.23 -25.14 1.56
N TYR A 94 -2.83 -23.87 1.49
CA TYR A 94 -2.78 -23.02 2.67
C TYR A 94 -4.17 -22.85 3.28
N PHE A 95 -5.20 -22.59 2.47
CA PHE A 95 -6.57 -22.41 2.99
C PHE A 95 -7.04 -23.65 3.77
N ILE A 96 -6.81 -24.85 3.25
CA ILE A 96 -7.10 -26.10 3.95
C ILE A 96 -6.35 -26.18 5.28
N PHE A 97 -5.06 -25.84 5.28
CA PHE A 97 -4.23 -25.83 6.48
C PHE A 97 -4.73 -24.81 7.52
N TYR A 98 -5.08 -23.60 7.08
CA TYR A 98 -5.65 -22.54 7.93
C TYR A 98 -6.96 -23.00 8.57
N GLN A 99 -7.90 -23.56 7.81
CA GLN A 99 -9.17 -24.06 8.35
C GLN A 99 -8.97 -25.17 9.37
N LEU A 100 -8.05 -26.10 9.11
CA LEU A 100 -7.72 -27.18 10.04
C LEU A 100 -7.13 -26.64 11.34
N LEU A 101 -6.21 -25.67 11.26
CA LEU A 101 -5.57 -25.05 12.41
C LEU A 101 -6.59 -24.24 13.24
N LEU A 102 -7.45 -23.47 12.57
CA LEU A 102 -8.52 -22.69 13.19
C LEU A 102 -9.52 -23.60 13.91
N SER A 103 -10.01 -24.65 13.26
CA SER A 103 -10.89 -25.67 13.85
C SER A 103 -10.28 -26.34 15.07
N MET A 104 -9.01 -26.75 14.96
CA MET A 104 -8.29 -27.40 16.06
C MET A 104 -8.14 -26.44 17.26
N THR A 105 -7.86 -25.17 17.00
CA THR A 105 -7.71 -24.15 18.05
C THR A 105 -9.05 -23.84 18.71
N MET A 106 -10.11 -23.69 17.93
CA MET A 106 -11.48 -23.49 18.41
C MET A 106 -11.93 -24.66 19.31
N ALA A 107 -11.63 -25.90 18.92
CA ALA A 107 -11.87 -27.10 19.72
C ALA A 107 -11.14 -27.06 21.07
N MET A 108 -9.84 -26.75 21.07
CA MET A 108 -9.05 -26.60 22.29
C MET A 108 -9.58 -25.47 23.19
N TYR A 109 -9.94 -24.34 22.57
CA TYR A 109 -10.37 -23.13 23.26
C TYR A 109 -11.70 -23.33 23.98
N LEU A 110 -12.75 -23.74 23.26
CA LEU A 110 -14.07 -24.02 23.86
C LEU A 110 -13.98 -25.15 24.89
N GLY A 111 -13.21 -26.21 24.59
CA GLY A 111 -13.01 -27.31 25.53
C GLY A 111 -12.29 -26.86 26.81
N LYS A 112 -11.33 -25.92 26.70
CA LYS A 112 -10.68 -25.36 27.90
C LYS A 112 -11.62 -24.49 28.71
N ILE A 113 -12.49 -23.71 28.06
CA ILE A 113 -13.52 -22.93 28.75
C ILE A 113 -14.49 -23.86 29.50
N LYS A 114 -14.93 -24.96 28.89
CA LYS A 114 -15.76 -25.99 29.55
C LYS A 114 -15.10 -26.48 30.83
N GLN A 115 -13.83 -26.88 30.79
CA GLN A 115 -13.10 -27.33 31.98
C GLN A 115 -13.06 -26.28 33.10
N VAL A 116 -12.87 -25.00 32.74
CA VAL A 116 -12.79 -23.91 33.71
C VAL A 116 -14.15 -23.59 34.33
N ILE A 117 -15.24 -23.80 33.59
CA ILE A 117 -16.61 -23.62 34.07
C ILE A 117 -17.06 -24.76 34.97
N LEU A 118 -16.84 -26.01 34.54
CA LEU A 118 -17.32 -27.21 35.25
C LEU A 118 -16.43 -27.61 36.44
N LEU A 119 -15.30 -26.91 36.66
CA LEU A 119 -14.36 -27.20 37.75
C LEU A 119 -13.91 -28.67 37.81
N GLU A 120 -13.95 -29.38 36.67
CA GLU A 120 -13.49 -30.76 36.62
C GLU A 120 -12.01 -30.80 37.01
N ARG A 121 -11.64 -31.71 37.94
CA ARG A 121 -10.26 -32.02 38.35
C ARG A 121 -9.49 -32.71 37.21
N HIS A 122 -9.45 -32.07 36.04
CA HIS A 122 -8.74 -32.52 34.86
C HIS A 122 -7.60 -31.57 34.52
N ASP A 123 -6.80 -31.20 35.53
CA ASP A 123 -5.47 -30.63 35.32
C ASP A 123 -4.53 -31.60 34.54
N GLU A 124 -4.96 -32.84 34.28
CA GLU A 124 -4.20 -33.89 33.56
C GLU A 124 -4.59 -34.09 32.09
N GLN A 125 -5.70 -33.53 31.59
CA GLN A 125 -6.05 -33.68 30.18
C GLN A 125 -5.31 -32.64 29.33
N SER A 126 -4.31 -33.09 28.56
CA SER A 126 -3.57 -32.25 27.62
C SER A 126 -4.51 -31.55 26.63
N LEU A 127 -4.34 -30.25 26.38
CA LEU A 127 -5.11 -29.46 25.40
C LEU A 127 -5.22 -30.15 24.04
N TYR A 128 -4.14 -30.82 23.62
CA TYR A 128 -4.11 -31.60 22.38
C TYR A 128 -5.17 -32.72 22.32
N LYS A 129 -5.38 -33.45 23.42
CA LYS A 129 -6.41 -34.51 23.50
C LYS A 129 -7.82 -33.93 23.36
N ILE A 130 -8.08 -32.78 24.00
CA ILE A 130 -9.36 -32.06 23.90
C ILE A 130 -9.60 -31.61 22.46
N GLY A 131 -8.59 -30.98 21.83
CA GLY A 131 -8.66 -30.56 20.44
C GLY A 131 -8.96 -31.73 19.51
N LYS A 132 -8.20 -32.83 19.62
CA LYS A 132 -8.37 -34.04 18.80
C LYS A 132 -9.78 -34.64 18.94
N HIS A 133 -10.38 -34.58 20.12
CA HIS A 133 -11.71 -35.14 20.38
C HIS A 133 -12.81 -34.36 19.64
N TYR A 134 -12.74 -33.03 19.60
CA TYR A 134 -13.80 -32.18 19.03
C TYR A 134 -13.51 -31.66 17.60
N VAL A 135 -12.24 -31.68 17.14
CA VAL A 135 -11.82 -31.03 15.89
C VAL A 135 -12.61 -31.49 14.66
N GLY A 136 -12.88 -32.79 14.51
CA GLY A 136 -13.60 -33.30 13.34
C GLY A 136 -15.03 -32.76 13.26
N ARG A 137 -15.74 -32.68 14.39
CA ARG A 137 -17.11 -32.17 14.45
C ARG A 137 -17.15 -30.66 14.18
N ILE A 138 -16.18 -29.93 14.71
CA ILE A 138 -16.05 -28.47 14.51
C ILE A 138 -15.62 -28.14 13.08
N LEU A 139 -14.69 -28.90 12.49
CA LEU A 139 -14.23 -28.71 11.11
C LEU A 139 -15.36 -28.88 10.11
N VAL A 140 -16.17 -29.94 10.24
CA VAL A 140 -17.32 -30.15 9.35
C VAL A 140 -18.32 -28.99 9.50
N PHE A 141 -18.59 -28.52 10.72
CA PHE A 141 -19.45 -27.35 10.93
C PHE A 141 -18.88 -26.08 10.29
N GLN A 142 -17.57 -25.83 10.43
CA GLN A 142 -16.91 -24.68 9.81
C GLN A 142 -16.97 -24.75 8.28
N LEU A 143 -16.70 -25.91 7.68
CA LEU A 143 -16.80 -26.11 6.23
C LEU A 143 -18.22 -25.88 5.71
N VAL A 144 -19.23 -26.40 6.41
CA VAL A 144 -20.65 -26.15 6.05
C VAL A 144 -20.98 -24.68 6.17
N SER A 145 -20.58 -24.02 7.26
CA SER A 145 -20.83 -22.59 7.46
C SER A 145 -20.14 -21.74 6.39
N PHE A 146 -18.89 -22.07 6.06
CA PHE A 146 -18.10 -21.42 5.03
C PHE A 146 -18.72 -21.55 3.64
N LEU A 147 -19.23 -22.74 3.28
CA LEU A 147 -19.91 -22.93 1.99
C LEU A 147 -21.26 -22.18 1.91
N CYS A 148 -21.96 -22.03 3.03
CA CYS A 148 -23.24 -21.33 3.08
C CYS A 148 -23.11 -19.80 3.03
N LEU A 149 -22.05 -19.22 3.61
CA LEU A 149 -21.89 -17.77 3.75
C LEU A 149 -21.82 -16.99 2.42
N PRO A 150 -21.03 -17.40 1.40
CA PRO A 150 -21.02 -16.74 0.09
C PRO A 150 -22.37 -16.82 -0.62
N GLY A 151 -23.02 -17.99 -0.56
CA GLY A 151 -24.38 -18.17 -1.10
C GLY A 151 -25.38 -17.22 -0.46
N LEU A 152 -25.28 -17.01 0.86
CA LEU A 152 -26.11 -16.05 1.60
C LEU A 152 -25.80 -14.61 1.23
N ALA A 153 -24.53 -14.24 1.07
CA ALA A 153 -24.12 -12.90 0.69
C ALA A 153 -24.63 -12.54 -0.72
N LEU A 154 -24.46 -13.44 -1.70
CA LEU A 154 -25.01 -13.31 -3.05
C LEU A 154 -26.54 -13.17 -3.02
N LEU A 155 -27.20 -13.94 -2.18
CA LEU A 155 -28.65 -13.92 -2.05
C LEU A 155 -29.14 -12.63 -1.37
N LEU A 156 -28.40 -12.08 -0.40
CA LEU A 156 -28.67 -10.76 0.19
C LEU A 156 -28.54 -9.65 -0.86
N LEU A 157 -27.55 -9.74 -1.75
CA LEU A 157 -27.29 -8.74 -2.79
C LEU A 157 -28.32 -8.82 -3.92
N ALA A 158 -28.68 -10.02 -4.36
CA ALA A 158 -29.64 -10.24 -5.45
C ALA A 158 -31.11 -10.17 -4.98
N PHE A 159 -31.41 -10.62 -3.75
CA PHE A 159 -32.76 -10.77 -3.20
C PHE A 159 -32.79 -10.45 -1.70
N PHE A 160 -32.62 -9.18 -1.36
CA PHE A 160 -32.50 -8.66 0.02
C PHE A 160 -33.44 -9.29 1.06
N PRO A 161 -34.78 -9.42 0.85
CA PRO A 161 -35.67 -9.99 1.86
C PRO A 161 -35.38 -11.47 2.14
N LEU A 162 -35.09 -12.24 1.08
CA LEU A 162 -34.77 -13.66 1.19
C LEU A 162 -33.38 -13.85 1.81
N GLY A 163 -32.45 -12.92 1.55
CA GLY A 163 -31.11 -12.91 2.15
C GLY A 163 -31.15 -12.67 3.65
N ILE A 164 -31.97 -11.71 4.11
CA ILE A 164 -32.21 -11.48 5.55
C ILE A 164 -32.79 -12.73 6.20
N LEU A 165 -33.81 -13.34 5.59
CA LEU A 165 -34.43 -14.55 6.13
C LEU A 165 -33.41 -15.68 6.28
N ALA A 166 -32.57 -15.87 5.27
CA ALA A 166 -31.56 -16.90 5.27
C ALA A 166 -30.41 -16.61 6.27
N PHE A 167 -30.07 -15.34 6.49
CA PHE A 167 -29.13 -14.92 7.54
C PHE A 167 -29.68 -15.19 8.94
N ILE A 168 -30.96 -14.86 9.19
CA ILE A 168 -31.65 -15.21 10.44
C ILE A 168 -31.63 -16.73 10.65
N LEU A 169 -31.86 -17.51 9.60
CA LEU A 169 -31.80 -18.96 9.66
C LEU A 169 -30.40 -19.47 10.04
N LEU A 170 -29.34 -18.87 9.52
CA LEU A 170 -27.96 -19.22 9.91
C LEU A 170 -27.66 -18.88 11.37
N ILE A 171 -28.15 -17.76 11.88
CA ILE A 171 -28.02 -17.38 13.30
C ILE A 171 -28.62 -18.46 14.21
N LEU A 172 -29.70 -19.15 13.81
CA LEU A 172 -30.30 -20.25 14.59
C LEU A 172 -29.33 -21.41 14.84
N PHE A 173 -28.31 -21.57 13.99
CA PHE A 173 -27.30 -22.63 14.09
C PHE A 173 -26.01 -22.19 14.81
N SER A 174 -25.92 -20.93 15.25
CA SER A 174 -24.73 -20.38 15.93
C SER A 174 -24.40 -21.08 17.27
N LEU A 175 -25.36 -21.74 17.93
CA LEU A 175 -25.11 -22.49 19.17
C LEU A 175 -24.43 -23.85 18.94
N THR A 176 -24.37 -24.35 17.71
CA THR A 176 -23.93 -25.71 17.40
C THR A 176 -22.55 -26.05 17.99
N PRO A 177 -21.49 -25.22 17.81
CA PRO A 177 -20.17 -25.55 18.35
C PRO A 177 -20.12 -25.56 19.87
N TYR A 178 -20.95 -24.73 20.52
CA TYR A 178 -21.08 -24.71 21.96
C TYR A 178 -21.72 -25.98 22.50
N LEU A 179 -22.78 -26.46 21.85
CA LEU A 179 -23.47 -27.70 22.23
C LEU A 179 -22.61 -28.94 22.00
N ILE A 180 -21.83 -28.97 20.90
CA ILE A 180 -20.86 -30.05 20.64
C ILE A 180 -19.90 -30.19 21.82
N VAL A 181 -19.38 -29.08 22.34
CA VAL A 181 -18.38 -29.12 23.41
C VAL A 181 -19.00 -29.30 24.78
N LEU A 182 -20.01 -28.50 25.15
CA LEU A 182 -20.62 -28.52 26.48
C LEU A 182 -21.28 -29.87 26.78
N GLU A 183 -22.10 -30.38 25.86
CA GLU A 183 -22.88 -31.61 26.04
C GLU A 183 -22.20 -32.87 25.45
N ASP A 184 -21.01 -32.72 24.85
CA ASP A 184 -20.32 -33.78 24.08
C ASP A 184 -21.21 -34.42 22.99
N LYS A 185 -22.05 -33.61 22.34
CA LYS A 185 -22.98 -34.08 21.31
C LYS A 185 -22.31 -34.36 19.97
N SER A 186 -22.92 -35.26 19.20
CA SER A 186 -22.60 -35.41 17.78
C SER A 186 -23.01 -34.16 17.00
N LEU A 187 -22.43 -33.94 15.81
CA LEU A 187 -22.76 -32.77 14.99
C LEU A 187 -24.25 -32.72 14.61
N GLY A 188 -24.85 -33.87 14.27
CA GLY A 188 -26.25 -33.95 13.89
C GLY A 188 -27.19 -33.58 15.03
N ASP A 189 -26.92 -34.10 16.24
CA ASP A 189 -27.72 -33.78 17.42
C ASP A 189 -27.59 -32.30 17.79
N ALA A 190 -26.36 -31.76 17.75
CA ALA A 190 -26.11 -30.35 18.04
C ALA A 190 -26.78 -29.41 17.04
N LEU A 191 -26.78 -29.74 15.75
CA LEU A 191 -27.47 -28.98 14.70
C LEU A 191 -29.00 -28.97 14.89
N SER A 192 -29.58 -30.13 15.24
CA SER A 192 -31.00 -30.24 15.51
C SER A 192 -31.43 -29.44 16.75
N ASP A 193 -30.61 -29.46 17.79
CA ASP A 193 -30.92 -28.83 19.06
C ASP A 193 -30.62 -27.32 19.10
N SER A 194 -29.67 -26.84 18.29
CA SER A 194 -29.25 -25.43 18.27
C SER A 194 -30.42 -24.45 18.05
N PRO A 195 -31.26 -24.58 17.00
CA PRO A 195 -32.41 -23.68 16.79
C PRO A 195 -33.41 -23.72 17.94
N ARG A 196 -33.63 -24.90 18.53
CA ARG A 196 -34.57 -25.11 19.63
C ARG A 196 -34.11 -24.37 20.88
N TYR A 197 -32.84 -24.52 21.26
CA TYR A 197 -32.30 -23.83 22.42
C TYR A 197 -32.13 -22.33 22.19
N LEU A 198 -31.72 -21.90 20.99
CA LEU A 198 -31.60 -20.47 20.69
C LEU A 198 -32.97 -19.79 20.80
N LYS A 199 -34.01 -20.35 20.16
CA LYS A 199 -35.37 -19.80 20.23
C LYS A 199 -35.90 -19.74 21.67
N LYS A 200 -35.62 -20.77 22.48
CA LYS A 200 -36.07 -20.84 23.88
C LYS A 200 -35.37 -19.81 24.78
N TYR A 201 -34.09 -19.55 24.55
CA TYR A 201 -33.25 -18.74 25.45
C TYR A 201 -32.76 -17.41 24.85
N PHE A 202 -33.21 -17.04 23.66
CA PHE A 202 -32.78 -15.84 22.92
C PHE A 202 -32.77 -14.57 23.77
N VAL A 203 -33.88 -14.29 24.46
CA VAL A 203 -34.03 -13.09 25.31
C VAL A 203 -33.01 -13.08 26.46
N LYS A 204 -32.60 -14.25 26.96
CA LYS A 204 -31.59 -14.35 28.02
C LYS A 204 -30.17 -14.11 27.49
N PHE A 205 -29.89 -14.42 26.22
CA PHE A 205 -28.60 -14.16 25.59
C PHE A 205 -28.46 -12.73 25.08
N LEU A 206 -29.58 -12.04 24.78
CA LEU A 206 -29.58 -10.69 24.21
C LEU A 206 -28.76 -9.66 25.02
N PRO A 207 -28.86 -9.56 26.37
CA PRO A 207 -28.06 -8.61 27.14
C PRO A 207 -26.55 -8.89 27.04
N LEU A 208 -26.18 -10.16 26.93
CA LEU A 208 -24.78 -10.56 26.81
C LEU A 208 -24.21 -10.21 25.43
N ALA A 209 -24.99 -10.46 24.38
CA ALA A 209 -24.66 -10.04 23.02
C ALA A 209 -24.54 -8.51 22.91
N LEU A 210 -25.50 -7.75 23.44
CA LEU A 210 -25.46 -6.29 23.45
C LEU A 210 -24.25 -5.77 24.24
N GLY A 211 -23.94 -6.37 25.39
CA GLY A 211 -22.77 -6.00 26.18
C GLY A 211 -21.45 -6.23 25.44
N ALA A 212 -21.32 -7.36 24.74
CA ALA A 212 -20.16 -7.67 23.91
C ALA A 212 -20.03 -6.66 22.76
N SER A 213 -21.12 -6.43 22.04
CA SER A 213 -21.21 -5.45 20.94
C SER A 213 -20.79 -4.04 21.37
N VAL A 214 -21.34 -3.54 22.49
CA VAL A 214 -21.01 -2.21 23.02
C VAL A 214 -19.54 -2.15 23.43
N SER A 215 -19.00 -3.19 24.07
CA SER A 215 -17.60 -3.23 24.49
C SER A 215 -16.64 -3.20 23.30
N ILE A 216 -16.97 -3.91 22.23
CA ILE A 216 -16.17 -3.94 20.98
C ILE A 216 -16.27 -2.60 20.26
N LEU A 217 -17.45 -1.98 20.23
CA LEU A 217 -17.64 -0.65 19.66
C LEU A 217 -16.78 0.39 20.40
N PHE A 218 -16.80 0.40 21.74
CA PHE A 218 -15.94 1.29 22.52
C PHE A 218 -14.46 1.03 22.29
N LEU A 219 -14.05 -0.25 22.20
CA LEU A 219 -12.67 -0.59 21.88
C LEU A 219 -12.27 -0.06 20.50
N SER A 220 -13.09 -0.27 19.47
CA SER A 220 -12.84 0.21 18.11
C SER A 220 -12.68 1.73 18.06
N LEU A 221 -13.57 2.48 18.73
CA LEU A 221 -13.45 3.95 18.85
C LEU A 221 -12.13 4.39 19.49
N ILE A 222 -11.69 3.71 20.54
CA ILE A 222 -10.42 4.02 21.22
C ILE A 222 -9.23 3.70 20.31
N LEU A 223 -9.25 2.56 19.63
CA LEU A 223 -8.15 2.11 18.78
C LEU A 223 -7.92 3.07 17.61
N GLN A 224 -8.97 3.63 17.00
CA GLN A 224 -8.83 4.58 15.88
C GLN A 224 -7.93 5.78 16.16
N SER A 225 -7.75 6.16 17.44
CA SER A 225 -6.89 7.29 17.83
C SER A 225 -5.38 6.96 17.90
N PHE A 226 -4.98 5.71 17.66
CA PHE A 226 -3.58 5.27 17.79
C PHE A 226 -2.93 4.89 16.44
N PRO A 227 -1.59 4.86 16.33
CA PRO A 227 -0.88 4.29 15.17
C PRO A 227 -1.10 2.78 14.98
N TYR A 228 -1.03 2.25 13.76
CA TYR A 228 -1.33 0.84 13.42
C TYR A 228 -0.65 -0.21 14.30
N ALA A 229 0.63 -0.04 14.64
CA ALA A 229 1.34 -0.98 15.51
C ALA A 229 0.72 -1.06 16.92
N ILE A 230 0.33 0.09 17.47
CA ILE A 230 -0.35 0.18 18.77
C ILE A 230 -1.79 -0.32 18.63
N GLN A 231 -2.48 0.02 17.54
CA GLN A 231 -3.82 -0.49 17.25
C GLN A 231 -3.84 -2.01 17.21
N TYR A 232 -2.88 -2.63 16.50
CA TYR A 232 -2.74 -4.06 16.38
C TYR A 232 -2.46 -4.68 17.74
N TYR A 233 -1.47 -4.18 18.48
CA TYR A 233 -1.12 -4.70 19.80
C TYR A 233 -2.28 -4.61 20.81
N MET A 234 -2.87 -3.42 20.93
CA MET A 234 -3.98 -3.16 21.85
C MET A 234 -5.23 -3.93 21.44
N GLY A 235 -5.52 -3.99 20.13
CA GLY A 235 -6.58 -4.82 19.55
C GLY A 235 -6.38 -6.27 19.96
N PHE A 236 -5.21 -6.84 19.71
CA PHE A 236 -4.89 -8.23 20.05
C PHE A 236 -5.13 -8.56 21.53
N VAL A 237 -4.63 -7.72 22.45
CA VAL A 237 -4.72 -7.99 23.90
C VAL A 237 -6.13 -7.72 24.42
N ALA A 238 -6.67 -6.53 24.13
CA ALA A 238 -7.96 -6.10 24.67
C ALA A 238 -9.12 -6.88 24.05
N TYR A 239 -9.11 -7.11 22.73
CA TYR A 239 -10.16 -7.85 22.04
C TYR A 239 -10.19 -9.32 22.49
N THR A 240 -9.01 -9.95 22.59
CA THR A 240 -8.93 -11.33 23.10
C THR A 240 -9.45 -11.46 24.53
N LEU A 241 -9.16 -10.48 25.38
CA LEU A 241 -9.65 -10.44 26.77
C LEU A 241 -11.17 -10.25 26.82
N ILE A 242 -11.70 -9.25 26.11
CA ILE A 242 -13.13 -8.94 26.05
C ILE A 242 -13.90 -10.13 25.48
N GLY A 243 -13.51 -10.61 24.30
CA GLY A 243 -14.15 -11.74 23.64
C GLY A 243 -14.12 -13.00 24.49
N SER A 244 -12.98 -13.34 25.09
CA SER A 244 -12.90 -14.51 25.97
C SER A 244 -13.75 -14.38 27.23
N GLY A 245 -13.85 -13.18 27.81
CA GLY A 245 -14.71 -12.89 28.95
C GLY A 245 -16.19 -13.14 28.61
N PHE A 246 -16.65 -12.61 27.49
CA PHE A 246 -18.03 -12.78 27.02
C PHE A 246 -18.34 -14.22 26.59
N ILE A 247 -17.46 -14.91 25.87
CA ILE A 247 -17.63 -16.32 25.50
C ILE A 247 -17.72 -17.20 26.75
N THR A 248 -16.86 -16.97 27.75
CA THR A 248 -16.90 -17.74 29.01
C THR A 248 -18.20 -17.50 29.77
N ALA A 249 -18.66 -16.24 29.84
CA ALA A 249 -19.93 -15.90 30.47
C ALA A 249 -21.12 -16.51 29.71
N PHE A 250 -21.08 -16.52 28.38
CA PHE A 250 -22.07 -17.15 27.52
C PHE A 250 -22.14 -18.66 27.77
N MET A 251 -21.01 -19.36 27.73
CA MET A 251 -20.95 -20.80 27.98
C MET A 251 -21.45 -21.18 29.36
N TYR A 252 -21.12 -20.38 30.38
CA TYR A 252 -21.64 -20.57 31.73
C TYR A 252 -23.16 -20.43 31.77
N GLN A 253 -23.68 -19.37 31.17
CA GLN A 253 -25.12 -19.12 31.12
C GLN A 253 -25.87 -20.18 30.30
N LEU A 254 -25.30 -20.64 29.19
CA LEU A 254 -25.86 -21.73 28.39
C LEU A 254 -25.91 -23.02 29.21
N HIS A 255 -24.82 -23.36 29.91
CA HIS A 255 -24.77 -24.53 30.77
C HIS A 255 -25.83 -24.51 31.89
N THR A 256 -25.97 -23.39 32.61
CA THR A 256 -26.98 -23.27 33.69
C THR A 256 -28.41 -23.39 33.16
N LEU A 257 -28.67 -22.86 31.96
CA LEU A 257 -29.99 -22.95 31.31
C LEU A 257 -30.30 -24.35 30.74
N LEU A 258 -29.28 -25.15 30.42
CA LEU A 258 -29.44 -26.53 29.97
C LEU A 258 -29.73 -27.48 31.15
N HIS A 259 -29.07 -27.26 32.29
CA HIS A 259 -29.11 -28.19 33.42
C HIS A 259 -30.02 -27.77 34.59
N ASN A 260 -30.64 -26.59 34.57
CA ASN A 260 -31.51 -26.09 35.65
C ASN A 260 -30.87 -26.18 37.07
N ASN A 261 -29.55 -26.13 37.16
CA ASN A 261 -28.82 -26.30 38.42
C ASN A 261 -28.38 -24.94 38.99
N ASP A 262 -29.12 -24.45 39.98
CA ASP A 262 -28.72 -23.32 40.84
C ASP A 262 -27.62 -23.71 41.87
N GLU A 263 -27.25 -24.99 41.96
CA GLU A 263 -26.28 -25.50 42.95
C GLU A 263 -24.81 -25.19 42.65
N LEU A 264 -24.48 -24.69 41.45
CA LEU A 264 -23.11 -24.33 41.07
C LEU A 264 -22.61 -23.05 41.76
N GLU A 265 -23.49 -22.20 42.30
CA GLU A 265 -23.07 -20.97 42.99
C GLU A 265 -22.49 -21.25 44.38
N GLY A 266 -22.82 -22.38 45.03
CA GLY A 266 -22.40 -22.71 46.39
C GLY A 266 -21.06 -23.45 46.54
N ALA A 267 -20.59 -24.15 45.49
CA ALA A 267 -19.35 -24.95 45.55
C ALA A 267 -18.06 -24.13 45.25
N ASN A 268 -18.19 -22.81 45.07
CA ASN A 268 -17.30 -22.03 44.20
C ASN A 268 -16.06 -21.37 44.84
N GLU A 269 -15.79 -21.56 46.14
CA GLU A 269 -14.64 -20.91 46.80
C GLU A 269 -13.59 -21.85 47.42
N ALA A 270 -13.86 -23.14 47.54
CA ALA A 270 -13.00 -24.02 48.35
C ALA A 270 -11.87 -24.75 47.60
N THR A 271 -11.68 -24.59 46.28
CA THR A 271 -10.71 -25.46 45.58
C THR A 271 -10.04 -24.83 44.35
N ILE A 272 -9.22 -23.80 44.55
CA ILE A 272 -8.17 -23.43 43.56
C ILE A 272 -6.89 -22.99 44.30
N GLN A 273 -6.37 -23.83 45.19
CA GLN A 273 -4.99 -23.75 45.69
C GLN A 273 -4.21 -24.91 45.07
N GLY A 274 -3.42 -24.65 44.02
CA GLY A 274 -2.65 -25.72 43.37
C GLY A 274 -1.75 -25.27 42.22
N GLN A 275 -2.06 -24.18 41.52
CA GLN A 275 -1.11 -23.63 40.56
C GLN A 275 -0.07 -22.76 41.27
N ALA A 276 1.21 -23.12 41.13
CA ALA A 276 2.33 -22.30 41.56
C ALA A 276 2.19 -20.88 41.01
N LYS A 277 2.19 -19.87 41.90
CA LYS A 277 2.00 -18.45 41.55
C LYS A 277 2.87 -18.02 40.36
N TRP A 278 4.09 -18.54 40.27
CA TRP A 278 5.05 -18.25 39.20
C TRP A 278 4.57 -18.68 37.79
N ARG A 279 3.93 -19.86 37.66
CA ARG A 279 3.38 -20.34 36.37
C ARG A 279 2.25 -19.44 35.85
N ARG A 280 1.50 -18.80 36.74
CA ARG A 280 0.46 -17.83 36.35
C ARG A 280 1.08 -16.54 35.84
N TRP A 281 2.07 -16.00 36.54
CA TRP A 281 2.79 -14.80 36.12
C TRP A 281 3.51 -14.99 34.79
N SER A 282 4.13 -16.15 34.54
CA SER A 282 4.77 -16.43 33.25
C SER A 282 3.76 -16.47 32.10
N LEU A 283 2.57 -17.02 32.32
CA LEU A 283 1.49 -17.01 31.32
C LEU A 283 0.96 -15.60 31.05
N PHE A 284 0.81 -14.77 32.08
CA PHE A 284 0.45 -13.35 31.90
C PHE A 284 1.52 -12.59 31.12
N GLY A 285 2.80 -12.82 31.42
CA GLY A 285 3.91 -12.28 30.64
C GLY A 285 3.79 -12.68 29.17
N LEU A 286 3.59 -13.96 28.87
CA LEU A 286 3.42 -14.44 27.49
C LEU A 286 2.24 -13.79 26.77
N VAL A 287 1.08 -13.63 27.44
CA VAL A 287 -0.10 -12.95 26.86
C VAL A 287 0.21 -11.50 26.46
N LEU A 288 1.12 -10.82 27.16
CA LEU A 288 1.54 -9.45 26.83
C LEU A 288 2.69 -9.41 25.81
N PHE A 289 3.63 -10.36 25.84
CA PHE A 289 4.81 -10.34 24.97
C PHE A 289 4.58 -10.97 23.58
N LEU A 290 3.79 -12.04 23.45
CA LEU A 290 3.51 -12.68 22.17
C LEU A 290 2.88 -11.74 21.13
N PRO A 291 1.92 -10.86 21.49
CA PRO A 291 1.38 -9.89 20.55
C PRO A 291 2.42 -8.96 19.94
N LEU A 292 3.52 -8.64 20.65
CA LEU A 292 4.62 -7.85 20.08
C LEU A 292 5.33 -8.60 18.94
N LEU A 293 5.48 -9.92 19.05
CA LEU A 293 5.96 -10.75 17.93
C LEU A 293 4.94 -10.75 16.78
N GLY A 294 3.64 -10.81 17.11
CA GLY A 294 2.56 -10.67 16.14
C GLY A 294 2.66 -9.37 15.34
N VAL A 295 2.90 -8.23 15.99
CA VAL A 295 3.14 -6.94 15.34
C VAL A 295 4.31 -7.06 14.37
N LYS A 296 5.47 -7.56 14.83
CA LYS A 296 6.65 -7.73 13.97
C LYS A 296 6.37 -8.61 12.75
N PHE A 297 5.60 -9.68 12.92
CA PHE A 297 5.25 -10.58 11.83
C PHE A 297 4.21 -9.98 10.88
N ALA A 298 3.21 -9.26 11.39
CA ALA A 298 2.22 -8.57 10.57
C ALA A 298 2.86 -7.52 9.66
N PHE A 299 3.92 -6.85 10.11
CA PHE A 299 4.76 -5.93 9.32
C PHE A 299 5.82 -6.64 8.45
N GLY A 300 5.81 -7.97 8.37
CA GLY A 300 6.73 -8.72 7.50
C GLY A 300 8.20 -8.73 7.93
N GLN A 301 8.54 -8.32 9.17
CA GLN A 301 9.96 -8.22 9.60
C GLN A 301 10.72 -9.54 9.52
N HIS A 302 10.04 -10.67 9.64
CA HIS A 302 10.64 -12.00 9.55
C HIS A 302 11.00 -12.40 8.11
N VAL A 303 10.35 -11.78 7.11
CA VAL A 303 10.66 -11.94 5.69
C VAL A 303 11.86 -11.07 5.32
N THR A 304 11.89 -9.83 5.83
CA THR A 304 12.90 -8.84 5.48
C THR A 304 14.20 -8.96 6.29
N ALA A 305 14.19 -9.65 7.44
CA ALA A 305 15.37 -9.85 8.29
C ALA A 305 16.52 -10.61 7.61
N PHE A 306 16.25 -11.32 6.51
CA PHE A 306 17.25 -12.10 5.77
C PHE A 306 17.75 -11.42 4.49
N GLN A 307 17.36 -10.16 4.26
CA GLN A 307 17.68 -9.46 3.02
C GLN A 307 18.77 -8.41 3.24
N ASN A 308 19.86 -8.51 2.48
CA ASN A 308 20.88 -7.46 2.44
C ASN A 308 20.30 -6.22 1.77
N HIS A 309 20.41 -5.08 2.44
CA HIS A 309 19.95 -3.81 1.88
C HIS A 309 21.03 -3.26 0.94
N THR A 310 20.61 -2.83 -0.24
CA THR A 310 21.45 -2.02 -1.13
C THR A 310 21.16 -0.57 -0.81
N ALA A 311 22.19 0.20 -0.47
CA ALA A 311 22.09 1.63 -0.24
C ALA A 311 22.51 2.36 -1.51
N PHE A 312 21.64 3.25 -1.99
CA PHE A 312 21.86 4.14 -3.11
C PHE A 312 22.10 5.54 -2.57
N GLU A 313 23.37 5.94 -2.57
CA GLU A 313 23.82 7.24 -2.05
C GLU A 313 23.88 8.32 -3.14
N ASN A 314 23.95 7.93 -4.43
CA ASN A 314 23.84 8.90 -5.52
C ASN A 314 22.37 9.04 -5.89
N ALA A 315 21.85 10.26 -5.85
CA ALA A 315 20.49 10.55 -6.24
C ALA A 315 20.37 11.91 -6.92
N ILE A 316 19.43 12.03 -7.84
CA ILE A 316 19.03 13.29 -8.46
C ILE A 316 17.52 13.42 -8.44
N TYR A 317 17.04 14.59 -8.04
CA TYR A 317 15.63 14.95 -8.17
C TYR A 317 15.43 15.53 -9.57
N TYR A 318 14.37 15.14 -10.25
CA TYR A 318 13.99 15.77 -11.51
C TYR A 318 12.50 16.04 -11.56
N LYS A 319 12.13 17.09 -12.28
CA LYS A 319 10.77 17.60 -12.38
C LYS A 319 10.41 17.92 -13.82
N SER A 320 9.14 17.69 -14.15
CA SER A 320 8.52 18.23 -15.36
C SER A 320 7.79 19.51 -14.99
N ASN A 321 7.81 20.53 -15.84
CA ASN A 321 7.16 21.80 -15.57
C ASN A 321 6.40 22.28 -16.82
N TRP A 322 5.54 23.28 -16.65
CA TRP A 322 4.86 23.97 -17.76
C TRP A 322 5.80 24.94 -18.47
N SER A 323 6.94 24.45 -18.97
CA SER A 323 7.93 25.24 -19.70
C SER A 323 7.35 25.92 -20.96
N ASP A 324 8.09 26.88 -21.53
CA ASP A 324 7.70 27.52 -22.78
C ASP A 324 7.56 26.51 -23.93
N ALA A 325 8.43 25.49 -23.97
CA ALA A 325 8.35 24.40 -24.92
C ALA A 325 7.07 23.55 -24.74
N PHE A 326 6.67 23.27 -23.49
CA PHE A 326 5.41 22.56 -23.19
C PHE A 326 4.21 23.39 -23.66
N ASN A 327 4.21 24.70 -23.41
CA ASN A 327 3.12 25.59 -23.83
C ASN A 327 3.06 25.80 -25.36
N GLY A 328 4.22 25.89 -26.02
CA GLY A 328 4.37 26.02 -27.47
C GLY A 328 3.92 24.79 -28.23
N SER A 329 4.18 23.60 -27.67
CA SER A 329 3.83 22.32 -28.25
C SER A 329 2.38 21.87 -28.02
N GLU A 330 1.51 22.74 -27.51
CA GLU A 330 0.16 22.35 -27.09
C GLU A 330 0.13 21.24 -26.04
N GLN A 331 1.03 21.34 -25.06
CA GLN A 331 1.12 20.42 -23.93
C GLN A 331 1.53 18.99 -24.33
N THR A 332 2.24 18.83 -25.44
CA THR A 332 2.68 17.51 -25.94
C THR A 332 4.16 17.22 -25.66
N MET A 333 5.03 18.24 -25.73
CA MET A 333 6.46 18.12 -25.48
C MET A 333 6.78 18.26 -24.00
N THR A 334 7.38 17.24 -23.42
CA THR A 334 7.84 17.25 -22.03
C THR A 334 9.31 17.68 -21.96
N THR A 335 9.64 18.53 -21.00
CA THR A 335 11.01 18.93 -20.64
C THR A 335 11.30 18.58 -19.19
N TYR A 336 12.57 18.31 -18.85
CA TYR A 336 12.97 17.94 -17.48
C TYR A 336 14.01 18.88 -16.88
N GLY A 337 13.75 19.39 -15.68
CA GLY A 337 14.73 20.08 -14.85
C GLY A 337 15.29 19.13 -13.80
N PHE A 338 16.58 19.23 -13.49
CA PHE A 338 17.28 18.36 -12.55
C PHE A 338 17.92 19.15 -11.41
N GLU A 339 17.79 18.67 -10.18
CA GLU A 339 18.38 19.27 -8.99
C GLU A 339 19.20 18.23 -8.23
N GLN A 340 20.47 18.55 -7.98
CA GLN A 340 21.34 17.76 -7.12
C GLN A 340 21.08 18.11 -5.65
N ASN A 341 20.86 17.11 -4.81
CA ASN A 341 20.61 17.30 -3.37
C ASN A 341 21.32 16.24 -2.54
N ASP A 342 22.04 16.67 -1.50
CA ASP A 342 22.85 15.80 -0.63
C ASP A 342 22.04 14.92 0.33
N ALA A 343 20.72 15.13 0.44
CA ALA A 343 19.86 14.45 1.42
C ALA A 343 18.97 13.35 0.81
N LEU A 344 19.09 13.06 -0.49
CA LEU A 344 18.32 12.03 -1.15
C LEU A 344 19.01 10.67 -0.98
N GLU A 345 18.36 9.74 -0.30
CA GLU A 345 18.91 8.40 -0.05
C GLU A 345 17.83 7.33 -0.22
N LEU A 346 18.21 6.18 -0.77
CA LEU A 346 17.34 5.02 -0.86
C LEU A 346 18.08 3.80 -0.32
N SER A 347 17.45 3.08 0.60
CA SER A 347 17.94 1.79 1.09
C SER A 347 16.87 0.74 0.87
N MET A 348 17.11 -0.19 -0.04
CA MET A 348 16.17 -1.29 -0.29
C MET A 348 16.90 -2.58 -0.66
N PRO A 349 16.39 -3.74 -0.24
CA PRO A 349 16.99 -5.02 -0.60
C PRO A 349 16.64 -5.44 -2.02
N LEU A 350 17.60 -5.56 -2.93
CA LEU A 350 17.35 -6.10 -4.26
C LEU A 350 17.84 -7.56 -4.30
N PRO A 351 16.94 -8.56 -4.44
CA PRO A 351 17.34 -9.95 -4.63
C PRO A 351 18.13 -10.17 -5.93
N ASP A 352 18.91 -11.25 -5.98
CA ASP A 352 19.42 -11.79 -7.24
C ASP A 352 18.24 -12.21 -8.13
N ARG A 353 18.27 -11.79 -9.40
CA ARG A 353 17.17 -11.84 -10.40
C ARG A 353 16.30 -13.09 -10.35
N GLY A 354 14.99 -12.91 -10.55
CA GLY A 354 14.02 -13.98 -10.83
C GLY A 354 12.73 -13.88 -10.00
N GLY A 355 11.59 -13.75 -10.70
CA GLY A 355 10.27 -13.64 -10.08
C GLY A 355 10.01 -12.27 -9.44
N ASP A 356 8.93 -12.15 -8.68
CA ASP A 356 8.61 -10.88 -8.01
C ASP A 356 9.58 -10.57 -6.86
N LEU A 357 9.95 -9.31 -6.71
CA LEU A 357 10.83 -8.84 -5.65
C LEU A 357 10.00 -8.27 -4.51
N TYR A 358 10.18 -8.77 -3.29
CA TYR A 358 9.49 -8.29 -2.10
C TYR A 358 10.49 -7.72 -1.12
N GLY A 359 10.13 -6.61 -0.46
CA GLY A 359 11.01 -6.05 0.55
C GLY A 359 10.41 -4.92 1.35
N ARG A 360 11.23 -4.40 2.25
CA ARG A 360 11.02 -3.15 2.97
C ARG A 360 12.22 -2.27 2.70
N GLY A 361 11.99 -1.00 2.45
CA GLY A 361 13.05 -0.03 2.25
C GLY A 361 12.82 1.24 3.05
N ASN A 362 13.85 2.06 3.09
CA ASN A 362 13.80 3.42 3.59
C ASN A 362 14.11 4.37 2.45
N LEU A 363 13.37 5.46 2.37
CA LEU A 363 13.48 6.49 1.35
C LEU A 363 13.60 7.84 2.05
N THR A 364 14.71 8.53 1.87
CA THR A 364 14.88 9.93 2.26
C THR A 364 14.71 10.78 1.01
N TRP A 365 13.70 11.66 1.04
CA TRP A 365 13.19 12.35 -0.14
C TRP A 365 12.54 13.68 0.27
N LYS A 366 12.30 14.54 -0.72
CA LYS A 366 11.73 15.88 -0.53
C LYS A 366 10.21 15.79 -0.58
N VAL A 367 9.51 16.22 0.48
CA VAL A 367 8.04 16.13 0.58
C VAL A 367 7.45 17.49 0.93
N ASP A 368 6.35 17.87 0.26
CA ASP A 368 5.56 19.06 0.64
C ASP A 368 4.75 18.75 1.89
N LYS A 369 4.97 19.51 2.96
CA LYS A 369 4.15 19.44 4.16
C LYS A 369 3.28 20.67 4.30
N ASP A 370 1.98 20.43 4.46
CA ASP A 370 1.04 21.44 4.92
C ASP A 370 1.39 21.90 6.33
N LYS A 371 1.74 23.18 6.47
CA LYS A 371 1.81 23.87 7.75
C LYS A 371 0.62 24.80 7.88
N SER A 372 0.06 24.83 9.08
CA SER A 372 -1.01 25.76 9.42
C SER A 372 -0.65 26.51 10.69
N ALA A 373 -0.78 27.83 10.66
CA ALA A 373 -0.76 28.65 11.87
C ALA A 373 -2.14 29.29 12.07
N THR A 374 -2.66 29.17 13.29
CA THR A 374 -3.89 29.85 13.69
C THR A 374 -3.52 31.09 14.49
N ALA A 375 -3.92 32.27 13.97
CA ALA A 375 -3.82 33.54 14.67
C ALA A 375 -5.24 34.14 14.80
N GLY A 376 -5.78 34.12 16.02
CA GLY A 376 -7.16 34.56 16.29
C GLY A 376 -8.20 33.68 15.59
N ASN A 377 -9.06 34.28 14.75
CA ASN A 377 -10.07 33.58 13.96
C ASN A 377 -9.61 33.22 12.53
N SER A 378 -8.32 33.44 12.21
CA SER A 378 -7.77 33.10 10.90
C SER A 378 -6.78 31.94 11.02
N THR A 379 -6.88 31.00 10.08
CA THR A 379 -5.88 29.93 9.90
C THR A 379 -5.23 30.16 8.54
N SER A 380 -3.93 30.41 8.54
CA SER A 380 -3.12 30.50 7.34
C SER A 380 -2.51 29.13 7.07
N HIS A 381 -2.71 28.62 5.86
CA HIS A 381 -2.08 27.40 5.37
C HIS A 381 -0.97 27.78 4.39
N TRP A 382 0.18 27.13 4.51
CA TRP A 382 1.24 27.19 3.51
C TRP A 382 1.93 25.83 3.42
N GLU A 383 2.48 25.53 2.27
CA GLU A 383 3.28 24.33 2.05
C GLU A 383 4.76 24.66 2.30
N GLU A 384 5.47 23.76 2.97
CA GLU A 384 6.91 23.84 3.16
C GLU A 384 7.56 22.51 2.76
N GLU A 385 8.57 22.58 1.91
CA GLU A 385 9.34 21.42 1.48
C GLU A 385 10.30 20.98 2.59
N GLU A 386 10.15 19.74 3.06
CA GLU A 386 11.03 19.15 4.06
C GLU A 386 11.57 17.80 3.57
N PHE A 387 12.82 17.49 3.94
CA PHE A 387 13.36 16.14 3.77
C PHE A 387 12.76 15.23 4.84
N VAL A 388 12.18 14.11 4.40
CA VAL A 388 11.56 13.12 5.27
C VAL A 388 12.15 11.76 4.95
N THR A 389 12.56 11.00 5.97
CA THR A 389 12.84 9.57 5.81
C THR A 389 11.54 8.80 6.03
N SER A 390 11.04 8.18 4.97
CA SER A 390 9.85 7.34 4.98
C SER A 390 10.23 5.89 4.82
N GLU A 391 9.64 5.03 5.63
CA GLU A 391 9.77 3.60 5.48
C GLU A 391 8.66 3.08 4.56
N PHE A 392 8.96 2.13 3.69
CA PHE A 392 7.98 1.57 2.75
C PHE A 392 8.12 0.06 2.64
N ILE A 393 7.01 -0.60 2.31
CA ILE A 393 6.96 -2.01 1.93
C ILE A 393 6.60 -2.11 0.46
N TYR A 394 7.16 -3.08 -0.26
CA TYR A 394 6.95 -3.18 -1.70
C TYR A 394 6.94 -4.63 -2.20
N ARG A 395 6.27 -4.79 -3.35
CA ARG A 395 6.41 -5.89 -4.30
C ARG A 395 6.65 -5.29 -5.68
N LEU A 396 7.77 -5.62 -6.29
CA LEU A 396 8.04 -5.28 -7.68
C LEU A 396 7.82 -6.52 -8.55
N VAL A 397 7.10 -6.35 -9.65
CA VAL A 397 6.84 -7.41 -10.62
C VAL A 397 7.78 -7.22 -11.81
N PRO A 398 8.40 -8.30 -12.34
CA PRO A 398 9.20 -8.22 -13.55
C PRO A 398 8.31 -7.90 -14.76
N VAL A 399 8.70 -6.89 -15.51
CA VAL A 399 8.10 -6.49 -16.78
C VAL A 399 9.16 -6.63 -17.85
N SER A 400 8.83 -7.37 -18.92
CA SER A 400 9.71 -7.50 -20.08
C SER A 400 9.23 -6.58 -21.18
N GLN A 401 10.13 -5.69 -21.63
CA GLN A 401 9.90 -4.76 -22.72
C GLN A 401 11.10 -4.82 -23.68
N ASN A 402 10.83 -5.15 -24.95
CA ASN A 402 11.84 -5.29 -26.00
C ASN A 402 13.05 -6.18 -25.63
N GLY A 403 12.82 -7.21 -24.81
CA GLY A 403 13.84 -8.17 -24.39
C GLY A 403 14.72 -7.74 -23.21
N LYS A 404 14.52 -6.53 -22.67
CA LYS A 404 15.04 -6.14 -21.35
C LYS A 404 13.97 -6.34 -20.28
N GLU A 405 14.42 -6.69 -19.09
CA GLU A 405 13.56 -6.88 -17.92
C GLU A 405 13.84 -5.76 -16.93
N TYR A 406 12.78 -5.09 -16.49
CA TYR A 406 12.81 -4.16 -15.38
C TYR A 406 11.74 -4.57 -14.36
N TYR A 407 11.88 -4.11 -13.11
CA TYR A 407 10.90 -4.39 -12.07
C TYR A 407 10.10 -3.14 -11.77
N ALA A 408 8.79 -3.26 -11.61
CA ALA A 408 7.94 -2.12 -11.32
C ALA A 408 6.87 -2.44 -10.28
N THR A 409 6.43 -1.41 -9.57
CA THR A 409 5.20 -1.47 -8.75
C THR A 409 3.94 -1.36 -9.60
N THR A 410 4.07 -1.03 -10.89
CA THR A 410 2.96 -1.09 -11.86
C THR A 410 2.73 -2.54 -12.33
N ASN A 411 1.63 -2.82 -13.03
CA ASN A 411 1.31 -4.16 -13.56
C ASN A 411 1.13 -5.26 -12.49
N GLY A 412 0.49 -4.91 -11.37
CA GLY A 412 0.19 -5.86 -10.28
C GLY A 412 1.26 -5.94 -9.19
N GLY A 413 2.33 -5.14 -9.29
CA GLY A 413 3.18 -4.79 -8.15
C GLY A 413 2.44 -3.88 -7.17
N TYR A 414 3.08 -3.55 -6.05
CA TYR A 414 2.58 -2.52 -5.13
C TYR A 414 3.73 -1.94 -4.32
N VAL A 415 3.49 -0.75 -3.78
CA VAL A 415 4.33 -0.16 -2.74
C VAL A 415 3.42 0.61 -1.79
N GLU A 416 3.74 0.59 -0.51
CA GLU A 416 2.98 1.31 0.50
C GLU A 416 3.95 1.94 1.50
N LEU A 417 3.81 3.25 1.70
CA LEU A 417 4.51 3.98 2.77
C LEU A 417 3.96 3.53 4.12
N VAL A 418 4.83 3.08 5.02
CA VAL A 418 4.50 2.73 6.40
C VAL A 418 4.20 4.04 7.13
N LYS A 419 2.92 4.44 7.16
CA LYS A 419 2.44 5.75 7.63
C LYS A 419 3.01 6.12 9.02
N GLU A 420 3.95 7.07 9.07
CA GLU A 420 4.22 7.87 10.26
C GLU A 420 3.56 9.25 10.10
N LYS A 421 2.51 9.49 10.88
CA LYS A 421 1.67 10.71 10.97
C LYS A 421 1.03 11.13 9.64
N GLN A 422 -0.31 11.05 9.61
CA GLN A 422 -1.14 11.57 8.52
C GLN A 422 -0.75 13.03 8.20
N SER A 423 -0.14 13.25 7.04
CA SER A 423 -0.30 14.50 6.30
C SER A 423 -1.79 14.65 5.96
N ASN A 424 -2.30 15.89 5.90
CA ASN A 424 -3.68 16.17 5.50
C ASN A 424 -3.96 15.67 4.08
N GLU A 425 -2.92 15.53 3.26
CA GLU A 425 -2.98 14.96 1.92
C GLU A 425 -2.13 13.68 1.83
N PRO A 426 -2.77 12.49 1.63
CA PRO A 426 -2.05 11.24 1.54
C PRO A 426 -1.23 11.15 0.25
N MET A 427 0.08 10.95 0.42
CA MET A 427 1.02 10.66 -0.66
C MET A 427 1.05 9.17 -0.97
N ASP A 428 1.32 8.86 -2.24
CA ASP A 428 1.58 7.52 -2.73
C ASP A 428 2.85 7.53 -3.58
N ILE A 429 3.44 6.35 -3.81
CA ILE A 429 4.66 6.21 -4.60
C ILE A 429 4.53 5.10 -5.62
N ALA A 430 5.32 5.18 -6.68
CA ALA A 430 5.63 4.06 -7.56
C ALA A 430 7.15 3.89 -7.65
N ILE A 431 7.62 2.65 -7.74
CA ILE A 431 9.05 2.32 -7.81
C ILE A 431 9.32 1.54 -9.09
N PHE A 432 10.36 1.93 -9.80
CA PHE A 432 10.86 1.24 -10.98
C PHE A 432 12.35 0.93 -10.78
N VAL A 433 12.71 -0.35 -10.84
CA VAL A 433 14.09 -0.82 -10.73
C VAL A 433 14.54 -1.27 -12.12
N MET A 434 15.49 -0.53 -12.69
CA MET A 434 15.96 -0.65 -14.06
C MET A 434 17.46 -0.96 -14.07
N ASN A 435 18.00 -1.23 -15.27
CA ASN A 435 19.44 -1.44 -15.47
C ASN A 435 20.04 -2.45 -14.49
N GLU A 436 19.37 -3.60 -14.38
CA GLU A 436 19.81 -4.73 -13.55
C GLU A 436 19.89 -4.42 -12.05
N GLY A 437 19.18 -3.39 -11.58
CA GLY A 437 19.19 -2.94 -10.18
C GLY A 437 20.14 -1.79 -9.90
N ASN A 438 20.86 -1.27 -10.90
CA ASN A 438 21.75 -0.14 -10.72
C ASN A 438 21.01 1.20 -10.64
N ASP A 439 19.80 1.28 -11.20
CA ASP A 439 18.99 2.48 -11.25
C ASP A 439 17.61 2.21 -10.66
N VAL A 440 17.21 3.05 -9.71
CA VAL A 440 15.89 3.00 -9.10
C VAL A 440 15.22 4.36 -9.23
N PHE A 441 14.09 4.38 -9.95
CA PHE A 441 13.24 5.55 -10.07
C PHE A 441 12.11 5.47 -9.06
N VAL A 442 11.94 6.52 -8.26
CA VAL A 442 10.82 6.68 -7.35
C VAL A 442 9.96 7.83 -7.84
N PHE A 443 8.70 7.54 -8.09
CA PHE A 443 7.70 8.49 -8.53
C PHE A 443 6.75 8.80 -7.37
N GLN A 444 6.71 10.06 -6.95
CA GLN A 444 5.83 10.57 -5.93
C GLN A 444 4.59 11.21 -6.55
N TYR A 445 3.41 10.91 -6.01
CA TYR A 445 2.19 11.60 -6.39
C TYR A 445 1.18 11.64 -5.24
N LYS A 446 0.28 12.62 -5.27
CA LYS A 446 -0.86 12.68 -4.34
C LYS A 446 -1.89 11.64 -4.75
N LYS A 447 -2.40 10.87 -3.78
CA LYS A 447 -3.30 9.71 -4.01
C LYS A 447 -4.60 10.04 -4.76
N ARG A 448 -5.00 11.32 -4.82
CA ARG A 448 -6.17 11.80 -5.56
C ARG A 448 -5.98 11.73 -7.09
N PHE A 449 -4.75 11.69 -7.58
CA PHE A 449 -4.47 11.64 -9.02
C PHE A 449 -4.33 10.21 -9.51
N ASN A 450 -4.71 9.98 -10.77
CA ASN A 450 -4.37 8.76 -11.47
C ASN A 450 -2.92 8.87 -12.00
N PRO A 451 -1.97 8.09 -11.49
CA PRO A 451 -0.56 8.15 -11.93
C PRO A 451 -0.35 7.63 -13.36
N GLU A 452 -1.25 6.80 -13.89
CA GLU A 452 -1.09 6.16 -15.21
C GLU A 452 -1.08 7.17 -16.37
N THR A 453 -1.62 8.36 -16.19
CA THR A 453 -1.65 9.39 -17.23
C THR A 453 -0.27 10.00 -17.50
N VAL A 454 0.66 9.88 -16.54
CA VAL A 454 2.01 10.45 -16.64
C VAL A 454 3.10 9.40 -16.68
N ILE A 455 2.85 8.17 -16.23
CA ILE A 455 3.85 7.09 -16.26
C ILE A 455 4.14 6.68 -17.71
N ARG A 456 5.40 6.84 -18.12
CA ARG A 456 5.93 6.30 -19.36
C ARG A 456 7.33 5.73 -19.12
N ILE A 457 7.63 4.66 -19.84
CA ILE A 457 8.93 3.98 -19.84
C ILE A 457 9.44 4.09 -21.27
N ASP A 458 10.74 4.27 -21.44
CA ASP A 458 11.34 4.25 -22.76
C ASP A 458 11.13 2.89 -23.45
N ASP A 459 11.25 2.86 -24.77
CA ASP A 459 11.02 1.63 -25.54
C ASP A 459 11.97 0.50 -25.11
N ASP A 460 13.14 0.86 -24.59
CA ASP A 460 14.20 -0.05 -24.18
C ASP A 460 14.10 -0.53 -22.72
N GLY A 461 13.11 -0.06 -21.94
CA GLY A 461 12.95 -0.40 -20.53
C GLY A 461 14.12 0.04 -19.63
N LYS A 462 14.90 1.02 -20.08
CA LYS A 462 16.13 1.51 -19.47
C LYS A 462 15.90 2.73 -18.56
N TYR A 463 14.90 3.56 -18.90
CA TYR A 463 14.62 4.83 -18.24
C TYR A 463 13.12 5.03 -17.98
N PHE A 464 12.82 5.62 -16.82
CA PHE A 464 11.51 6.15 -16.52
C PHE A 464 11.41 7.59 -17.05
N VAL A 465 10.57 7.80 -18.07
CA VAL A 465 10.46 9.04 -18.85
C VAL A 465 9.05 9.63 -18.73
N PRO A 466 8.63 10.06 -17.53
CA PRO A 466 7.25 10.51 -17.28
C PRO A 466 6.86 11.71 -18.13
N SER A 467 5.60 11.80 -18.57
CA SER A 467 5.10 12.99 -19.26
C SER A 467 4.67 14.09 -18.29
N THR A 468 4.83 15.34 -18.70
CA THR A 468 4.32 16.50 -17.95
C THR A 468 2.81 16.39 -17.76
N SER A 469 2.35 16.59 -16.51
CA SER A 469 0.93 16.70 -16.20
C SER A 469 0.35 18.00 -16.76
N SER A 470 -0.72 17.91 -17.55
CA SER A 470 -1.44 19.08 -18.08
C SER A 470 -2.27 19.81 -17.01
N SER A 471 -2.51 19.18 -15.86
CA SER A 471 -3.43 19.70 -14.83
C SER A 471 -2.70 20.23 -13.60
N ASN A 472 -1.64 19.55 -13.16
CA ASN A 472 -0.85 19.99 -12.02
C ASN A 472 0.54 19.36 -12.08
N VAL A 473 1.60 20.15 -12.26
CA VAL A 473 2.99 19.65 -12.37
C VAL A 473 3.67 19.48 -11.02
N GLU A 474 3.40 20.36 -10.06
CA GLU A 474 4.04 20.37 -8.74
C GLU A 474 3.64 19.16 -7.88
N ASP A 475 2.46 18.59 -8.15
CA ASP A 475 1.95 17.41 -7.45
C ASP A 475 2.64 16.09 -7.85
N PHE A 476 3.55 16.13 -8.83
CA PHE A 476 4.30 14.97 -9.34
C PHE A 476 5.81 15.20 -9.20
N LYS A 477 6.48 14.38 -8.39
CA LYS A 477 7.93 14.49 -8.14
C LYS A 477 8.63 13.20 -8.53
N TYR A 478 9.78 13.33 -9.19
CA TYR A 478 10.52 12.19 -9.72
C TYR A 478 11.92 12.15 -9.13
N PHE A 479 12.33 10.99 -8.63
CA PHE A 479 13.63 10.80 -8.02
C PHE A 479 14.34 9.65 -8.72
N TRP A 480 15.60 9.84 -9.08
CA TRP A 480 16.44 8.81 -9.66
C TRP A 480 17.61 8.52 -8.73
N TYR A 481 17.61 7.32 -8.15
CA TYR A 481 18.66 6.78 -7.29
C TYR A 481 19.55 5.85 -8.09
N SER A 482 20.86 5.89 -7.87
CA SER A 482 21.81 5.07 -8.63
C SER A 482 23.02 4.64 -7.81
N ASN A 483 23.53 3.44 -8.10
CA ASN A 483 24.83 2.98 -7.59
C ASN A 483 26.00 3.62 -8.36
N GLU A 484 25.72 4.16 -9.54
CA GLU A 484 26.70 4.86 -10.37
C GLU A 484 26.58 6.37 -10.15
N PRO A 485 27.68 7.14 -10.22
CA PRO A 485 27.64 8.58 -10.13
C PRO A 485 26.84 9.20 -11.28
N PHE A 486 26.19 10.32 -11.01
CA PHE A 486 25.52 11.11 -12.04
C PHE A 486 26.54 11.90 -12.84
N THR A 487 26.46 11.81 -14.16
CA THR A 487 27.30 12.55 -15.11
C THR A 487 26.42 13.22 -16.16
N LYS A 488 26.96 14.25 -16.82
CA LYS A 488 26.33 14.92 -17.97
C LYS A 488 25.78 13.91 -18.99
N ASP A 489 26.59 12.95 -19.39
CA ASP A 489 26.22 11.97 -20.41
C ASP A 489 25.03 11.09 -19.98
N ARG A 490 24.91 10.76 -18.68
CA ARG A 490 23.77 9.99 -18.17
C ARG A 490 22.47 10.77 -18.23
N ILE A 491 22.52 12.08 -17.93
CA ILE A 491 21.37 12.98 -18.06
C ILE A 491 20.96 13.13 -19.53
N LEU A 492 21.91 13.39 -20.42
CA LEU A 492 21.66 13.51 -21.86
C LEU A 492 21.09 12.21 -22.45
N ASN A 493 21.57 11.05 -22.02
CA ASN A 493 21.03 9.76 -22.46
C ASN A 493 19.59 9.52 -22.01
N LEU A 494 19.22 9.93 -20.79
CA LEU A 494 17.82 9.86 -20.34
C LEU A 494 16.93 10.78 -21.18
N VAL A 495 17.40 11.98 -21.49
CA VAL A 495 16.66 12.99 -22.27
C VAL A 495 16.49 12.55 -23.73
N ARG A 496 17.48 11.89 -24.34
CA ARG A 496 17.34 11.24 -25.66
C ARG A 496 16.27 10.16 -25.64
N ALA A 497 16.29 9.27 -24.65
CA ALA A 497 15.26 8.24 -24.50
C ALA A 497 13.85 8.85 -24.33
N LYS A 498 13.73 9.96 -23.60
CA LYS A 498 12.48 10.75 -23.53
C LYS A 498 12.08 11.29 -24.90
N ASN A 499 13.04 11.83 -25.65
CA ASN A 499 12.78 12.42 -26.95
C ASN A 499 12.31 11.39 -27.97
N GLU A 500 12.84 10.17 -27.98
CA GLU A 500 12.39 9.10 -28.88
C GLU A 500 10.87 8.90 -28.81
N VAL A 501 10.30 8.90 -27.60
CA VAL A 501 8.85 8.72 -27.35
C VAL A 501 8.05 10.03 -27.29
N SER A 502 8.71 11.18 -27.45
CA SER A 502 8.05 12.49 -27.41
C SER A 502 7.27 12.74 -28.70
N GLN A 503 6.09 13.33 -28.56
CA GLN A 503 5.27 13.76 -29.69
C GLN A 503 5.40 15.26 -29.87
N PHE A 504 5.49 15.70 -31.12
CA PHE A 504 5.45 17.12 -31.47
C PHE A 504 4.02 17.50 -31.86
N GLY A 505 3.50 18.50 -31.17
CA GLY A 505 2.23 19.16 -31.47
C GLY A 505 2.42 20.68 -31.53
N GLY A 506 1.31 21.39 -31.71
CA GLY A 506 1.29 22.85 -31.75
C GLY A 506 1.04 23.45 -33.13
N ASN A 507 0.98 24.78 -33.14
CA ASN A 507 0.75 25.58 -34.33
C ASN A 507 1.70 26.78 -34.30
N THR A 508 2.21 27.17 -35.47
CA THR A 508 3.05 28.35 -35.70
C THR A 508 2.40 29.66 -35.23
N ASP A 509 1.08 29.68 -35.05
CA ASP A 509 0.32 30.83 -34.54
C ASP A 509 0.51 31.07 -33.04
N ARG A 510 1.08 30.10 -32.30
CA ARG A 510 1.37 30.28 -30.88
C ARG A 510 2.63 31.09 -30.70
N TYR A 511 2.55 32.13 -29.86
CA TYR A 511 3.64 33.06 -29.55
C TYR A 511 4.90 32.43 -28.94
N VAL A 512 4.84 31.17 -28.49
CA VAL A 512 5.93 30.48 -27.80
C VAL A 512 6.40 29.21 -28.55
N PHE A 513 6.02 29.05 -29.82
CA PHE A 513 6.33 27.84 -30.60
C PHE A 513 7.84 27.63 -30.81
N GLU A 514 8.61 28.70 -31.03
CA GLU A 514 10.06 28.65 -31.24
C GLU A 514 10.85 28.11 -30.03
N TYR A 515 10.28 28.18 -28.82
CA TYR A 515 10.93 27.66 -27.62
C TYR A 515 10.99 26.14 -27.58
N MET A 516 10.23 25.44 -28.43
CA MET A 516 10.43 24.01 -28.68
C MET A 516 11.83 23.74 -29.26
N VAL A 517 12.28 24.56 -30.22
CA VAL A 517 13.62 24.44 -30.82
C VAL A 517 14.69 24.80 -29.80
N ALA A 518 14.49 25.88 -29.03
CA ALA A 518 15.40 26.27 -27.96
C ALA A 518 15.61 25.14 -26.95
N ALA A 519 14.51 24.50 -26.52
CA ALA A 519 14.58 23.35 -25.62
C ALA A 519 15.33 22.16 -26.24
N MET A 520 15.02 21.77 -27.48
CA MET A 520 15.72 20.65 -28.15
C MET A 520 17.22 20.91 -28.35
N LEU A 521 17.61 22.16 -28.62
CA LEU A 521 19.02 22.54 -28.69
C LEU A 521 19.71 22.33 -27.34
N GLN A 522 19.11 22.76 -26.23
CA GLN A 522 19.66 22.51 -24.88
C GLN A 522 19.63 21.02 -24.50
N GLU A 523 18.64 20.27 -24.96
CA GLU A 523 18.60 18.82 -24.75
C GLU A 523 19.71 18.06 -25.51
N ALA A 524 20.45 18.74 -26.41
CA ALA A 524 21.57 18.21 -27.18
C ALA A 524 21.27 16.88 -27.89
N ASP A 525 20.09 16.82 -28.51
CA ASP A 525 19.60 15.67 -29.26
C ASP A 525 19.34 16.06 -30.73
N GLY A 526 20.30 15.72 -31.59
CA GLY A 526 20.21 15.99 -33.02
C GLY A 526 19.09 15.22 -33.73
N GLU A 527 18.68 14.06 -33.22
CA GLU A 527 17.57 13.30 -33.82
C GLU A 527 16.22 13.97 -33.52
N ALA A 528 16.04 14.49 -32.31
CA ALA A 528 14.88 15.31 -31.97
C ALA A 528 14.77 16.55 -32.87
N LEU A 529 15.89 17.26 -33.11
CA LEU A 529 15.93 18.44 -33.97
C LEU A 529 15.54 18.13 -35.42
N LEU A 530 16.05 17.03 -35.99
CA LEU A 530 15.69 16.65 -37.36
C LEU A 530 14.24 16.17 -37.48
N ARG A 531 13.71 15.44 -36.49
CA ARG A 531 12.28 15.09 -36.48
C ARG A 531 11.39 16.34 -36.33
N PHE A 532 11.83 17.33 -35.57
CA PHE A 532 11.15 18.63 -35.52
C PHE A 532 11.22 19.36 -36.87
N ASP A 533 12.36 19.33 -37.57
CA ASP A 533 12.48 19.92 -38.92
C ASP A 533 11.46 19.29 -39.90
N GLU A 534 11.34 17.97 -39.89
CA GLU A 534 10.33 17.25 -40.68
C GLU A 534 8.90 17.67 -40.32
N TYR A 535 8.60 17.82 -39.03
CA TYR A 535 7.30 18.32 -38.55
C TYR A 535 7.06 19.78 -38.98
N SER A 536 8.06 20.64 -38.84
CA SER A 536 7.98 22.08 -39.16
C SER A 536 7.68 22.32 -40.65
N LYS A 537 8.22 21.48 -41.54
CA LYS A 537 7.92 21.51 -42.98
C LYS A 537 6.44 21.27 -43.27
N GLN A 538 5.76 20.45 -42.47
CA GLN A 538 4.31 20.21 -42.61
C GLN A 538 3.49 21.46 -42.23
N LEU A 539 4.05 22.33 -41.40
CA LEU A 539 3.45 23.60 -40.98
C LEU A 539 3.86 24.79 -41.88
N ASN A 540 4.58 24.55 -42.98
CA ASN A 540 5.17 25.59 -43.85
C ASN A 540 6.17 26.52 -43.14
N LEU A 541 6.80 26.04 -42.07
CA LEU A 541 7.88 26.75 -41.38
C LEU A 541 9.22 26.48 -42.09
N THR A 542 9.96 27.54 -42.41
CA THR A 542 11.31 27.41 -42.96
C THR A 542 12.34 27.30 -41.83
N THR A 543 13.22 26.30 -41.89
CA THR A 543 14.34 26.15 -40.95
C THR A 543 15.63 25.73 -41.65
N ASN A 544 16.77 25.93 -40.99
CA ASN A 544 18.09 25.44 -41.43
C ASN A 544 18.57 24.19 -40.65
N LEU A 545 17.66 23.51 -39.94
CA LEU A 545 18.00 22.36 -39.10
C LEU A 545 18.50 21.16 -39.94
N SER A 546 18.07 21.03 -41.19
CA SER A 546 18.52 19.95 -42.10
C SER A 546 19.90 20.19 -42.74
N ASP A 547 20.59 21.29 -42.43
CA ASP A 547 21.94 21.57 -42.95
C ASP A 547 23.02 20.65 -42.36
N LYS A 548 22.71 19.97 -41.25
CA LYS A 548 23.59 19.04 -40.54
C LYS A 548 22.88 17.72 -40.27
N THR A 549 23.65 16.65 -40.14
CA THR A 549 23.15 15.34 -39.70
C THR A 549 22.88 15.33 -38.19
N ALA A 550 22.06 14.37 -37.71
CA ALA A 550 21.78 14.22 -36.27
C ALA A 550 23.05 14.02 -35.43
N ILE A 551 24.04 13.30 -35.97
CA ILE A 551 25.33 13.06 -35.31
C ILE A 551 26.12 14.36 -35.19
N GLU A 552 26.16 15.16 -36.26
CA GLU A 552 26.85 16.45 -36.26
C GLU A 552 26.20 17.43 -35.28
N TRP A 553 24.87 17.53 -35.29
CA TRP A 553 24.13 18.34 -34.31
C TRP A 553 24.44 17.93 -32.88
N THR A 554 24.32 16.63 -32.57
CA THR A 554 24.58 16.10 -31.23
C THR A 554 25.99 16.43 -30.76
N ALA A 555 26.99 16.16 -31.61
CA ALA A 555 28.39 16.41 -31.28
C ALA A 555 28.69 17.90 -31.08
N GLU A 556 28.08 18.80 -31.86
CA GLU A 556 28.25 20.24 -31.70
C GLU A 556 27.59 20.77 -30.43
N LEU A 557 26.35 20.36 -30.13
CA LEU A 557 25.61 20.80 -28.95
C LEU A 557 26.24 20.28 -27.66
N GLU A 558 26.67 19.01 -27.62
CA GLU A 558 27.40 18.46 -26.48
C GLU A 558 28.73 19.19 -26.21
N LYS A 559 29.40 19.62 -27.29
CA LYS A 559 30.66 20.38 -27.20
C LYS A 559 30.44 21.77 -26.58
N LEU A 560 29.29 22.41 -26.80
CA LEU A 560 28.97 23.71 -26.20
C LEU A 560 28.81 23.66 -24.68
N TYR A 561 28.57 22.48 -24.11
CA TYR A 561 28.59 22.25 -22.67
C TYR A 561 30.01 22.06 -22.08
N GLY A 562 31.02 21.86 -22.94
CA GLY A 562 32.42 21.69 -22.52
C GLY A 562 32.64 20.55 -21.51
N ASP A 563 33.73 20.65 -20.74
CA ASP A 563 34.10 19.73 -19.66
C ASP A 563 33.52 20.16 -18.29
N ALA A 564 32.35 20.81 -18.30
CA ALA A 564 31.70 21.32 -17.10
C ALA A 564 31.40 20.21 -16.07
N ASP A 565 31.50 20.54 -14.78
CA ASP A 565 30.94 19.69 -13.74
C ASP A 565 29.41 19.62 -13.84
N LEU A 566 28.80 18.63 -13.16
CA LEU A 566 27.36 18.39 -13.25
C LEU A 566 26.56 19.63 -12.83
N THR A 567 26.94 20.30 -11.75
CA THR A 567 26.25 21.50 -11.25
C THR A 567 26.25 22.63 -12.28
N THR A 568 27.40 22.89 -12.89
CA THR A 568 27.56 23.93 -13.91
C THR A 568 26.75 23.57 -15.15
N PHE A 569 26.85 22.32 -15.61
CA PHE A 569 26.03 21.80 -16.72
C PHE A 569 24.53 22.00 -16.45
N LEU A 570 24.03 21.60 -15.28
CA LEU A 570 22.62 21.70 -14.92
C LEU A 570 22.11 23.14 -14.87
N SER A 571 22.94 24.12 -14.50
CA SER A 571 22.51 25.53 -14.47
C SER A 571 22.17 26.10 -15.86
N TYR A 572 22.82 25.59 -16.92
CA TYR A 572 22.47 25.92 -18.30
C TYR A 572 21.39 24.98 -18.85
N PHE A 573 21.52 23.68 -18.59
CA PHE A 573 20.62 22.65 -19.07
C PHE A 573 19.19 22.81 -18.55
N ASN A 574 18.97 23.27 -17.32
CA ASN A 574 17.63 23.36 -16.74
C ASN A 574 16.76 24.49 -17.31
N LYS A 575 17.34 25.46 -18.04
CA LYS A 575 16.61 26.61 -18.59
C LYS A 575 15.45 26.20 -19.52
N GLN A 576 15.61 25.11 -20.27
CA GLN A 576 14.54 24.51 -21.09
C GLN A 576 13.34 23.95 -20.31
N ASN A 577 13.48 23.76 -18.99
CA ASN A 577 12.38 23.32 -18.13
C ASN A 577 11.64 24.49 -17.48
N GLU A 578 12.13 25.71 -17.57
CA GLU A 578 11.54 26.87 -16.90
C GLU A 578 10.82 27.80 -17.90
N GLN A 579 9.98 28.69 -17.38
CA GLN A 579 9.29 29.70 -18.18
C GLN A 579 10.10 30.99 -18.22
N ASN A 580 10.20 31.61 -19.39
CA ASN A 580 10.86 32.91 -19.61
C ASN A 580 12.37 32.92 -19.30
N GLU A 581 13.06 31.79 -19.42
CA GLU A 581 14.50 31.68 -19.15
C GLU A 581 15.41 32.01 -20.34
N TYR A 582 14.82 32.22 -21.52
CA TYR A 582 15.50 32.59 -22.74
C TYR A 582 15.33 34.08 -23.01
N ASP A 583 16.43 34.77 -23.31
CA ASP A 583 16.37 36.19 -23.63
C ASP A 583 15.80 36.40 -25.03
N GLN A 584 14.83 37.30 -25.15
CA GLN A 584 14.23 37.71 -26.41
C GLN A 584 14.65 39.14 -26.76
N VAL A 585 15.22 39.33 -27.94
CA VAL A 585 15.76 40.62 -28.41
C VAL A 585 15.11 41.03 -29.73
N GLY A 586 14.73 42.29 -29.85
CA GLY A 586 14.25 42.86 -31.12
C GLY A 586 12.76 42.66 -31.42
N TRP A 587 11.96 42.19 -30.46
CA TRP A 587 10.51 42.08 -30.62
C TRP A 587 9.82 43.46 -30.57
N SER A 588 8.84 43.68 -31.45
CA SER A 588 8.00 44.88 -31.51
C SER A 588 6.53 44.51 -31.68
N ASP A 589 5.62 45.06 -30.87
CA ASP A 589 4.18 44.79 -31.01
C ASP A 589 3.51 45.60 -32.16
N GLU A 590 4.27 46.50 -32.82
CA GLU A 590 3.74 47.46 -33.78
C GLU A 590 3.93 47.06 -35.26
N GLU A 591 4.71 46.02 -35.56
CA GLU A 591 5.06 45.64 -36.94
C GLU A 591 4.24 44.44 -37.47
N GLU A 592 3.87 44.51 -38.75
CA GLU A 592 3.14 43.44 -39.47
C GLU A 592 4.02 42.19 -39.73
N ILE A 593 5.34 42.39 -39.77
CA ILE A 593 6.37 41.36 -39.83
C ILE A 593 7.35 41.63 -38.70
N ASN A 594 7.46 40.70 -37.75
CA ASN A 594 8.36 40.79 -36.61
C ASN A 594 9.56 39.87 -36.79
N ALA A 595 10.75 40.46 -36.94
CA ALA A 595 12.02 39.73 -36.90
C ALA A 595 12.66 39.94 -35.52
N TYR A 596 12.95 38.85 -34.81
CA TYR A 596 13.47 38.88 -33.45
C TYR A 596 14.43 37.72 -33.20
N GLN A 597 15.17 37.80 -32.10
CA GLN A 597 16.15 36.82 -31.70
C GLN A 597 15.76 36.17 -30.38
N VAL A 598 15.90 34.85 -30.29
CA VAL A 598 15.85 34.11 -29.02
C VAL A 598 17.25 33.58 -28.74
N ILE A 599 17.79 33.92 -27.56
CA ILE A 599 19.14 33.53 -27.15
C ILE A 599 19.06 32.28 -26.29
N VAL A 600 19.69 31.21 -26.77
CA VAL A 600 19.79 29.91 -26.08
C VAL A 600 21.17 29.80 -25.45
N PRO A 601 21.29 29.95 -24.12
CA PRO A 601 22.59 30.00 -23.47
C PRO A 601 23.22 28.61 -23.32
N PHE A 602 24.52 28.53 -23.60
CA PHE A 602 25.41 27.43 -23.23
C PHE A 602 26.67 27.99 -22.57
N LEU A 603 27.51 27.10 -22.03
CA LEU A 603 28.74 27.47 -21.35
C LEU A 603 29.77 28.08 -22.31
N GLU A 604 30.01 27.44 -23.45
CA GLU A 604 31.04 27.85 -24.42
C GLU A 604 30.52 28.82 -25.50
N GLY A 605 29.31 29.36 -25.34
CA GLY A 605 28.72 30.36 -26.24
C GLY A 605 27.23 30.13 -26.49
N SER A 606 26.46 31.21 -26.60
CA SER A 606 25.01 31.12 -26.83
C SER A 606 24.68 30.86 -28.31
N ILE A 607 23.70 29.99 -28.55
CA ILE A 607 23.09 29.83 -29.87
C ILE A 607 22.02 30.93 -30.05
N THR A 608 21.95 31.52 -31.23
CA THR A 608 20.91 32.52 -31.56
C THR A 608 19.89 31.92 -32.51
N LEU A 609 18.62 31.98 -32.16
CA LEU A 609 17.51 31.69 -33.06
C LEU A 609 17.02 33.00 -33.68
N ASN A 610 17.23 33.18 -34.99
CA ASN A 610 16.63 34.28 -35.73
C ASN A 610 15.21 33.86 -36.17
N CYS A 611 14.20 34.45 -35.55
CA CYS A 611 12.80 34.14 -35.78
C CYS A 611 12.12 35.22 -36.62
N THR A 612 11.21 34.83 -37.51
CA THR A 612 10.37 35.78 -38.26
C THR A 612 8.90 35.38 -38.18
N ARG A 613 8.07 36.27 -37.64
CA ARG A 613 6.61 36.14 -37.63
C ARG A 613 5.98 37.10 -38.63
N LYS A 614 4.98 36.62 -39.36
CA LYS A 614 4.15 37.42 -40.26
C LYS A 614 2.68 37.21 -39.90
N GLU A 615 1.95 38.30 -39.65
CA GLU A 615 0.53 38.25 -39.27
C GLU A 615 0.29 37.34 -38.03
N GLY A 616 1.25 37.29 -37.10
CA GLY A 616 1.21 36.46 -35.90
C GLY A 616 1.72 35.02 -36.07
N GLN A 617 1.83 34.52 -37.30
CA GLN A 617 2.31 33.17 -37.59
C GLN A 617 3.84 33.12 -37.69
N LEU A 618 4.48 32.14 -37.07
CA LEU A 618 5.91 31.88 -37.25
C LEU A 618 6.19 31.29 -38.63
N THR A 619 7.05 31.93 -39.41
CA THR A 619 7.33 31.56 -40.81
C THR A 619 8.78 31.15 -41.06
N ASN A 620 9.71 31.59 -40.21
CA ASN A 620 11.12 31.23 -40.30
C ASN A 620 11.76 31.09 -38.92
N ILE A 621 12.59 30.07 -38.74
CA ILE A 621 13.54 29.92 -37.63
C ILE A 621 14.90 29.57 -38.23
N GLU A 622 15.89 30.43 -38.07
CA GLU A 622 17.29 30.13 -38.44
C GLU A 622 18.14 29.99 -37.18
N VAL A 623 18.80 28.83 -37.03
CA VAL A 623 19.73 28.53 -35.95
C VAL A 623 21.13 29.00 -36.31
N VAL A 624 21.69 29.91 -35.52
CA VAL A 624 23.06 30.43 -35.68
C VAL A 624 23.92 29.99 -34.49
N LEU A 625 24.94 29.18 -34.79
CA LEU A 625 25.93 28.71 -33.82
C LEU A 625 26.92 29.84 -33.41
N PRO A 626 27.50 29.77 -32.20
CA PRO A 626 28.42 30.79 -31.67
C PRO A 626 29.75 30.93 -32.42
#